data_AF-A0A836IQ36-F1
#
_entry.id   AF-A0A836IQ36-F1
#
_cell.length_a   1.000
_cell.length_b   1.000
_cell.length_c   1.000
_cell.angle_alpha   90.00
_cell.angle_beta   90.00
_cell.angle_gamma   90.00
#
_symmetry.space_group_name_H-M   'P 1'
#
loop_
_entity.id
_entity.type
_entity.pdbx_description
1 polymer ?
#
loop_
_entity_poly.entity_id
_entity_poly.type
_entity_poly.pdbx_seq_one_letter_code
_entity_poly.pdbx_strand_id
1 'polypeptide(L)'
;MFLQSAHVPTVLVGCVGLSSFAMDVLGTHLKTKLNMRQRRSWLTANQYHMVHAVALAAVAWMMALAKESSEASSRLAKGFYLILAGALGFSGSIYSLCLRICPKFMGPLTPTSGLVLVLGWTNVALAGLYW
;
A
#
# COMPACT_ATOMS: atom_id res chain seq x y z
N MET A 1 -22.83 20.88 -3.93
CA MET A 1 -22.14 19.66 -4.41
C MET A 1 -20.65 19.80 -4.06
N PHE A 2 -20.29 19.59 -2.79
CA PHE A 2 -18.94 19.80 -2.23
C PHE A 2 -18.28 18.46 -1.84
N LEU A 3 -18.38 17.45 -2.72
CA LEU A 3 -18.07 16.05 -2.43
C LEU A 3 -16.84 15.50 -3.19
N GLN A 4 -15.77 16.26 -3.43
CA GLN A 4 -14.78 15.80 -4.45
C GLN A 4 -13.36 15.47 -4.03
N SER A 5 -12.85 15.85 -2.84
CA SER A 5 -11.44 15.55 -2.47
C SER A 5 -11.26 14.61 -1.27
N ALA A 6 -12.18 14.59 -0.30
CA ALA A 6 -12.01 13.78 0.92
C ALA A 6 -12.44 12.30 0.77
N HIS A 7 -13.23 11.94 -0.24
CA HIS A 7 -13.77 10.58 -0.36
C HIS A 7 -12.82 9.60 -1.06
N VAL A 8 -12.02 10.09 -2.02
CA VAL A 8 -11.15 9.24 -2.83
C VAL A 8 -10.10 8.50 -1.97
N PRO A 9 -9.35 9.17 -1.06
CA PRO A 9 -8.40 8.47 -0.19
C PRO A 9 -9.08 7.39 0.66
N THR A 10 -10.26 7.69 1.22
CA THR A 10 -11.02 6.75 2.06
C THR A 10 -11.50 5.53 1.28
N VAL A 11 -12.00 5.72 0.05
CA VAL A 11 -12.39 4.60 -0.84
C VAL A 11 -11.18 3.72 -1.15
N LEU A 12 -10.04 4.33 -1.49
CA LEU A 12 -8.81 3.59 -1.79
C LEU A 12 -8.31 2.80 -0.58
N VAL A 13 -8.33 3.40 0.62
CA VAL A 13 -8.03 2.70 1.89
C VAL A 13 -8.94 1.48 2.06
N GLY A 14 -10.25 1.66 1.87
CA GLY A 14 -11.22 0.58 1.94
C GLY A 14 -10.94 -0.56 0.96
N CYS A 15 -10.59 -0.23 -0.29
CA CYS A 15 -10.21 -1.22 -1.30
C CYS A 15 -8.95 -2.00 -0.92
N VAL A 16 -7.92 -1.33 -0.38
CA VAL A 16 -6.68 -1.99 0.07
C VAL A 16 -6.93 -2.87 1.29
N GLY A 17 -7.73 -2.40 2.26
CA GLY A 17 -8.10 -3.22 3.41
C GLY A 17 -8.89 -4.47 3.01
N LEU A 18 -9.88 -4.31 2.12
CA LEU A 18 -10.68 -5.41 1.60
C LEU A 18 -9.81 -6.42 0.83
N SER A 19 -8.93 -5.96 -0.04
CA SER A 19 -8.06 -6.85 -0.82
C SER A 19 -7.02 -7.55 0.05
N SER A 20 -6.46 -6.88 1.07
CA SER A 20 -5.56 -7.51 2.04
C SER A 20 -6.25 -8.63 2.82
N PHE A 21 -7.47 -8.38 3.32
CA PHE A 21 -8.23 -9.43 4.00
C PHE A 21 -8.57 -10.60 3.07
N ALA A 22 -8.98 -10.33 1.83
CA ALA A 22 -9.25 -11.36 0.83
C ALA A 22 -8.00 -12.22 0.54
N MET A 23 -6.81 -11.60 0.45
CA MET A 23 -5.54 -12.31 0.26
C MET A 23 -5.14 -13.14 1.49
N ASP A 24 -5.48 -12.70 2.70
CA ASP A 24 -5.28 -13.51 3.91
C ASP A 24 -6.10 -14.80 3.85
N VAL A 25 -7.41 -14.68 3.60
CA VAL A 25 -8.33 -15.80 3.47
C VAL A 25 -7.87 -16.75 2.36
N LEU A 26 -7.53 -16.21 1.18
CA LEU A 26 -7.00 -17.01 0.07
C LEU A 26 -5.72 -17.77 0.47
N GLY A 27 -4.81 -17.14 1.21
CA GLY A 27 -3.60 -17.78 1.74
C GLY A 27 -3.89 -19.00 2.60
N THR A 28 -4.97 -18.97 3.40
CA THR A 28 -5.40 -20.12 4.21
C THR A 28 -5.83 -21.30 3.34
N HIS A 29 -6.62 -21.05 2.30
CA HIS A 29 -7.09 -22.07 1.36
C HIS A 29 -5.97 -22.61 0.47
N LEU A 30 -4.93 -21.81 0.22
CA LEU A 30 -3.77 -22.20 -0.56
C LEU A 30 -2.67 -22.86 0.26
N LYS A 31 -2.82 -23.00 1.59
CA LYS A 31 -1.78 -23.60 2.46
C LYS A 31 -1.22 -24.87 1.82
N THR A 32 -2.04 -25.90 1.57
CA THR A 32 -1.57 -27.19 1.04
C THR A 32 -0.93 -27.12 -0.35
N LYS A 33 -1.23 -26.08 -1.14
CA LYS A 33 -0.67 -25.87 -2.49
C LYS A 33 0.66 -25.11 -2.49
N LEU A 34 0.97 -24.36 -1.43
CA LEU A 34 2.21 -23.59 -1.32
C LEU A 34 3.28 -24.38 -0.56
N ASN A 35 4.51 -24.39 -1.09
CA ASN A 35 5.65 -24.92 -0.35
C ASN A 35 6.03 -24.01 0.83
N MET A 36 6.88 -24.49 1.74
CA MET A 36 7.27 -23.74 2.95
C MET A 36 7.82 -22.34 2.67
N ARG A 37 8.61 -22.18 1.61
CA ARG A 37 9.16 -20.88 1.22
C ARG A 37 8.06 -19.93 0.74
N GLN A 38 7.18 -20.41 -0.15
CA GLN A 38 6.05 -19.64 -0.68
C GLN A 38 5.09 -19.24 0.43
N ARG A 39 4.82 -20.11 1.42
CA ARG A 39 3.97 -19.76 2.58
C ARG A 39 4.56 -18.61 3.40
N ARG A 40 5.87 -18.65 3.67
CA ARG A 40 6.56 -17.56 4.37
C ARG A 40 6.46 -16.25 3.57
N SER A 41 6.75 -16.32 2.28
CA SER A 41 6.64 -15.16 1.39
C SER A 41 5.21 -14.60 1.31
N TRP A 42 4.18 -15.46 1.23
CA TRP A 42 2.78 -15.04 1.26
C TRP A 42 2.44 -14.30 2.55
N LEU A 43 2.86 -14.83 3.70
CA LEU A 43 2.64 -14.19 4.99
C LEU A 43 3.30 -12.82 5.05
N THR A 44 4.55 -12.69 4.58
CA THR A 44 5.24 -11.41 4.47
C THR A 44 4.48 -10.44 3.57
N ALA A 45 4.03 -10.88 2.39
CA ALA A 45 3.24 -10.05 1.49
C ALA A 45 1.96 -9.54 2.16
N ASN A 46 1.26 -10.42 2.88
CA ASN A 46 0.03 -10.04 3.56
C ASN A 46 0.25 -9.11 4.75
N GLN A 47 1.32 -9.30 5.52
CA GLN A 47 1.73 -8.38 6.57
C GLN A 47 1.98 -6.98 6.01
N TYR A 48 2.74 -6.87 4.92
CA TYR A 48 3.00 -5.57 4.27
C TYR A 48 1.72 -4.95 3.72
N HIS A 49 0.86 -5.75 3.09
CA HIS A 49 -0.41 -5.28 2.54
C HIS A 49 -1.32 -4.68 3.63
N MET A 50 -1.48 -5.38 4.76
CA MET A 50 -2.31 -4.94 5.88
C MET A 50 -1.73 -3.72 6.60
N VAL A 51 -0.42 -3.74 6.89
CA VAL A 51 0.26 -2.61 7.56
C VAL A 51 0.12 -1.33 6.74
N HIS A 52 0.28 -1.41 5.42
CA HIS A 52 0.14 -0.23 4.57
C HIS A 52 -1.31 0.19 4.36
N ALA A 53 -2.31 -0.70 4.49
CA ALA A 53 -3.71 -0.30 4.56
C ALA A 53 -3.97 0.63 5.76
N VAL A 54 -3.44 0.26 6.93
CA VAL A 54 -3.53 1.08 8.14
C VAL A 54 -2.74 2.38 8.01
N ALA A 55 -1.53 2.32 7.45
CA ALA A 55 -0.73 3.52 7.18
C ALA A 55 -1.46 4.50 6.24
N LEU A 56 -2.08 4.00 5.17
CA LEU A 56 -2.87 4.83 4.25
C LEU A 56 -4.07 5.45 4.95
N ALA A 57 -4.74 4.72 5.85
CA ALA A 57 -5.83 5.27 6.66
C ALA A 57 -5.33 6.44 7.53
N ALA A 58 -4.17 6.29 8.16
CA ALA A 58 -3.55 7.34 8.96
C ALA A 58 -3.15 8.56 8.09
N VAL A 59 -2.58 8.34 6.91
CA VAL A 59 -2.22 9.44 5.99
C VAL A 59 -3.48 10.15 5.46
N ALA A 60 -4.54 9.43 5.13
CA ALA A 60 -5.82 10.01 4.73
C ALA A 60 -6.44 10.85 5.87
N TRP A 61 -6.33 10.39 7.11
CA TRP A 61 -6.73 11.17 8.29
C TRP A 61 -5.89 12.45 8.39
N MET A 62 -4.56 12.35 8.30
CA MET A 62 -3.66 13.49 8.34
C MET A 62 -4.00 14.53 7.26
N MET A 63 -4.32 14.11 6.04
CA MET A 63 -4.77 15.00 4.97
C MET A 63 -6.04 15.77 5.33
N ALA A 64 -6.96 15.16 6.09
CA ALA A 64 -8.18 15.83 6.53
C ALA A 64 -7.92 16.91 7.60
N LEU A 65 -6.81 16.80 8.36
CA LEU A 65 -6.39 17.76 9.38
C LEU A 65 -5.54 18.89 8.80
N ALA A 66 -4.68 18.63 7.82
CA ALA A 66 -3.72 19.59 7.26
C ALA A 66 -4.33 20.64 6.30
N LYS A 67 -5.65 20.89 6.36
CA LYS A 67 -6.38 21.71 5.37
C LYS A 67 -5.93 23.17 5.31
N GLU A 68 -5.38 23.70 6.38
CA GLU A 68 -4.92 25.09 6.45
C GLU A 68 -3.57 25.30 5.74
N SER A 69 -2.77 24.24 5.60
CA SER A 69 -1.47 24.27 4.92
C SER A 69 -1.53 23.59 3.55
N SER A 70 -1.45 24.40 2.49
CA SER A 70 -1.45 23.91 1.11
C SER A 70 -0.26 23.00 0.82
N GLU A 71 0.93 23.32 1.35
CA GLU A 71 2.14 22.51 1.13
C GLU A 71 2.07 21.19 1.90
N ALA A 72 1.64 21.17 3.17
CA ALA A 72 1.45 19.93 3.92
C ALA A 72 0.42 19.02 3.25
N SER A 73 -0.72 19.58 2.84
CA SER A 73 -1.77 18.85 2.10
C SER A 73 -1.24 18.24 0.79
N SER A 74 -0.48 19.01 0.00
CA SER A 74 0.14 18.54 -1.26
C SER A 74 1.13 17.40 -1.03
N ARG A 75 1.97 17.51 0.00
CA ARG A 75 2.97 16.49 0.35
C ARG A 75 2.31 15.20 0.85
N LEU A 76 1.30 15.31 1.72
CA LEU A 76 0.56 14.14 2.19
C LEU A 76 -0.17 13.42 1.05
N ALA A 77 -0.77 14.16 0.11
CA ALA A 77 -1.42 13.56 -1.06
C ALA A 77 -0.42 12.78 -1.93
N LYS A 78 0.76 13.36 -2.22
CA LYS A 78 1.83 12.66 -2.95
C LYS A 78 2.30 11.42 -2.18
N GLY A 79 2.52 11.56 -0.87
CA GLY A 79 2.91 10.48 0.02
C GLY A 79 1.90 9.33 0.00
N PHE A 80 0.61 9.64 0.08
CA PHE A 80 -0.48 8.68 0.03
C PHE A 80 -0.45 7.83 -1.25
N TYR A 81 -0.39 8.46 -2.42
CA TYR A 81 -0.38 7.72 -3.70
C TYR A 81 0.90 6.91 -3.91
N LEU A 82 2.06 7.42 -3.47
CA LEU A 82 3.31 6.67 -3.50
C LEU A 82 3.24 5.46 -2.57
N ILE A 83 2.76 5.63 -1.33
CA ILE A 83 2.59 4.51 -0.40
C ILE A 83 1.63 3.46 -0.97
N LEU A 84 0.51 3.89 -1.56
CA LEU A 84 -0.46 3.02 -2.20
C LEU A 84 0.16 2.20 -3.33
N ALA A 85 0.82 2.86 -4.28
CA ALA A 85 1.47 2.21 -5.41
C ALA A 85 2.59 1.26 -4.96
N GLY A 86 3.41 1.70 -3.99
CA GLY A 86 4.49 0.91 -3.41
C GLY A 86 3.98 -0.34 -2.68
N ALA A 87 2.94 -0.21 -1.85
CA ALA A 87 2.37 -1.31 -1.08
C ALA A 87 1.72 -2.38 -1.97
N LEU A 88 0.92 -1.95 -2.96
CA LEU A 88 0.30 -2.85 -3.93
C LEU A 88 1.33 -3.50 -4.85
N GLY A 89 2.33 -2.76 -5.31
CA GLY A 89 3.42 -3.28 -6.11
C GLY A 89 4.25 -4.32 -5.36
N PHE A 90 4.63 -4.01 -4.11
CA PHE A 90 5.43 -4.90 -3.27
C PHE A 90 4.67 -6.18 -2.93
N SER A 91 3.49 -6.06 -2.31
CA SER A 91 2.69 -7.21 -1.88
C SER A 91 2.18 -8.01 -3.08
N GLY A 92 1.65 -7.33 -4.09
CA GLY A 92 1.19 -7.91 -5.35
C GLY A 92 2.28 -8.71 -6.07
N SER A 93 3.52 -8.22 -6.08
CA SER A 93 4.63 -8.96 -6.70
C SER A 93 4.89 -10.30 -6.02
N ILE A 94 4.86 -10.33 -4.68
CA ILE A 94 5.09 -11.55 -3.91
C ILE A 94 3.91 -12.53 -4.06
N TYR A 95 2.66 -12.04 -4.05
CA TYR A 95 1.50 -12.89 -4.31
C TYR A 95 1.60 -13.54 -5.70
N SER A 96 1.91 -12.77 -6.74
CA SER A 96 2.08 -13.29 -8.11
C SER A 96 3.21 -14.31 -8.23
N LEU A 97 4.33 -14.10 -7.53
CA LEU A 97 5.43 -15.08 -7.44
C LEU A 97 4.99 -16.37 -6.76
N CYS A 98 4.19 -16.28 -5.68
CA CYS A 98 3.67 -17.45 -4.98
C CYS A 98 2.68 -18.24 -5.85
N LEU A 99 1.82 -17.55 -6.59
CA LEU A 99 0.84 -18.15 -7.50
C LEU A 99 1.42 -18.61 -8.84
N ARG A 100 2.69 -18.29 -9.12
CA ARG A 100 3.35 -18.54 -10.42
C ARG A 100 2.63 -17.89 -11.62
N ILE A 101 1.99 -16.74 -11.37
CA ILE A 101 1.29 -15.94 -12.39
C ILE A 101 2.24 -14.87 -12.99
N CYS A 102 3.50 -14.79 -12.51
CA CYS A 102 4.45 -13.76 -12.92
C CYS A 102 4.80 -13.78 -14.42
N PRO A 103 4.61 -12.65 -15.13
CA PRO A 103 5.31 -12.34 -16.37
C PRO A 103 6.83 -12.20 -16.13
N LYS A 104 7.65 -12.54 -17.13
CA LYS A 104 9.13 -12.52 -17.06
C LYS A 104 9.73 -11.18 -16.61
N PHE A 105 8.99 -10.07 -16.72
CA PHE A 105 9.42 -8.71 -16.37
C PHE A 105 9.14 -8.30 -14.91
N MET A 106 8.58 -9.16 -14.05
CA MET A 106 8.29 -8.79 -12.64
C MET A 106 9.51 -8.82 -11.70
N GLY A 107 10.67 -9.29 -12.17
CA GLY A 107 11.91 -9.33 -11.37
C GLY A 107 12.40 -7.95 -10.84
N PRO A 108 12.36 -6.86 -11.63
CA PRO A 108 12.73 -5.51 -11.18
C PRO A 108 11.63 -4.76 -10.40
N LEU A 109 10.44 -5.32 -10.24
CA LEU A 109 9.31 -4.64 -9.58
C LEU A 109 9.42 -4.62 -8.05
N THR A 110 10.09 -5.59 -7.44
CA THR A 110 10.25 -5.65 -5.98
C THR A 110 11.22 -4.59 -5.43
N PRO A 111 12.41 -4.35 -6.04
CA PRO A 111 13.28 -3.24 -5.62
C PRO A 111 12.66 -1.87 -5.87
N THR A 112 11.97 -1.70 -7.00
CA THR A 112 11.38 -0.41 -7.40
C THR A 112 10.19 -0.04 -6.52
N SER A 113 9.32 -1.00 -6.14
CA SER A 113 8.23 -0.74 -5.20
C SER A 113 8.72 -0.34 -3.80
N GLY A 114 9.82 -0.91 -3.32
CA GLY A 114 10.47 -0.49 -2.08
C GLY A 114 10.95 0.97 -2.12
N LEU A 115 11.58 1.39 -3.23
CA LEU A 115 12.00 2.79 -3.42
C LEU A 115 10.79 3.74 -3.46
N VAL A 116 9.69 3.32 -4.10
CA VAL A 116 8.45 4.09 -4.12
C VAL A 116 7.86 4.26 -2.71
N LEU A 117 7.90 3.22 -1.86
CA LEU A 117 7.52 3.33 -0.45
C LEU A 117 8.40 4.33 0.30
N VAL A 118 9.73 4.28 0.12
CA VAL A 118 10.65 5.25 0.73
C VAL A 118 10.29 6.68 0.34
N LEU A 119 10.07 6.95 -0.96
CA LEU A 119 9.68 8.28 -1.44
C LEU A 119 8.32 8.73 -0.89
N GLY A 120 7.38 7.78 -0.72
CA GLY A 120 6.08 8.06 -0.11
C GLY A 120 6.21 8.52 1.34
N TRP A 121 6.95 7.76 2.15
CA TRP A 121 7.22 8.13 3.55
C TRP A 121 8.06 9.41 3.69
N THR A 122 9.01 9.66 2.79
CA THR A 122 9.74 10.93 2.76
C THR A 122 8.81 12.12 2.56
N ASN A 123 7.79 12.02 1.69
CA ASN A 123 6.81 13.09 1.53
C ASN A 123 5.96 13.28 2.79
N VAL A 124 5.57 12.20 3.48
CA VAL A 124 4.86 12.30 4.76
C VAL A 124 5.73 12.98 5.82
N ALA A 125 7.02 12.63 5.93
CA ALA A 125 7.95 13.26 6.85
C ALA A 125 8.13 14.77 6.54
N LEU A 126 8.30 15.12 5.27
CA LEU A 126 8.43 16.51 4.84
C LEU A 126 7.16 17.33 5.08
N ALA A 127 5.98 16.72 5.00
CA ALA A 127 4.72 17.40 5.31
C ALA A 127 4.70 17.93 6.75
N GLY A 128 5.33 17.22 7.69
CA GLY A 128 5.45 17.65 9.09
C GLY A 128 6.24 18.95 9.29
N LEU A 129 7.05 19.38 8.31
CA LEU A 129 7.76 20.67 8.36
C LEU A 129 6.87 21.87 8.00
N TYR A 130 5.72 21.61 7.41
CA TYR A 130 4.76 22.60 6.94
C TYR A 130 3.42 22.51 7.67
N TRP A 131 3.39 21.78 8.79
CA TRP A 131 2.20 21.51 9.56
C TRP A 131 1.82 22.68 10.46
#